data_AF-A0A9X4EE47-F1
#
_entry.id   AF-A0A9X4EE47-F1
#
_cell.length_a   1.000
_cell.length_b   1.000
_cell.length_c   1.000
_cell.angle_alpha   90.00
_cell.angle_beta   90.00
_cell.angle_gamma   90.00
#
_symmetry.space_group_name_H-M   'P 1'
#
loop_
_entity.id
_entity.type
_entity.pdbx_description
1 polymer ?
#
loop_
_entity_poly.entity_id
_entity_poly.type
_entity_poly.pdbx_seq_one_letter_code
_entity_poly.pdbx_strand_id
1 'polypeptide(L)'
;MRYLSWIVSIPLSLVAIVFAISNRDGVTLGLWPLVDTITVPAFALVLVSLVVGFAIGGVVSWLSAGRHRRAARKEKARADQVQRDLDAARLHAADLEKRLVAAERAAPAPVSGEAKVMSLR
;
A
#
# COMPACT_ATOMS: atom_id res chain seq x y z
N MET A 1 2.12 -10.27 1.14
CA MET A 1 2.62 -10.19 2.54
C MET A 1 2.00 -11.20 3.51
N ARG A 2 0.73 -11.63 3.37
CA ARG A 2 0.07 -12.54 4.33
C ARG A 2 0.72 -13.93 4.44
N TYR A 3 1.25 -14.47 3.34
CA TYR A 3 1.90 -15.78 3.30
C TYR A 3 3.27 -15.82 4.00
N LEU A 4 4.04 -14.71 3.95
CA LEU A 4 5.35 -14.65 4.58
C LEU A 4 5.26 -14.71 6.11
N SER A 5 4.22 -14.10 6.69
CA SER A 5 3.96 -14.19 8.13
C SER A 5 3.61 -15.62 8.57
N TRP A 6 2.93 -16.39 7.71
CA TRP A 6 2.58 -17.78 7.97
C TRP A 6 3.78 -18.72 7.85
N ILE A 7 4.66 -18.46 6.88
CA ILE A 7 5.87 -19.23 6.65
C ILE A 7 6.86 -19.12 7.83
N VAL A 8 6.85 -18.02 8.58
CA VAL A 8 7.69 -17.85 9.77
C VAL A 8 6.99 -18.33 11.04
N SER A 9 5.68 -18.05 11.18
CA SER A 9 4.94 -18.38 12.41
C SER A 9 4.76 -19.89 12.63
N ILE A 10 4.50 -20.65 11.56
CA ILE A 10 4.29 -22.09 11.62
C ILE A 10 5.54 -22.84 12.13
N PRO A 11 6.72 -22.71 11.49
CA PRO A 11 7.91 -23.42 11.96
C PRO A 11 8.36 -22.95 13.35
N LEU A 12 8.23 -21.65 13.66
CA LEU A 12 8.57 -21.14 15.00
C LEU A 12 7.68 -21.76 16.09
N SER A 13 6.37 -21.86 15.84
CA SER A 13 5.42 -22.51 16.75
C SER A 13 5.71 -24.00 16.89
N LEU A 14 6.08 -24.67 15.79
CA LEU A 14 6.43 -26.08 15.80
C LEU A 14 7.67 -26.35 16.66
N VAL A 15 8.72 -25.54 16.54
CA VAL A 15 9.93 -25.64 17.35
C VAL A 15 9.60 -25.45 18.84
N ALA A 16 8.77 -24.47 19.17
CA ALA A 16 8.32 -24.25 20.54
C ALA A 16 7.55 -25.48 21.08
N ILE A 17 6.60 -26.03 20.32
CA ILE A 17 5.83 -27.20 20.75
C ILE A 17 6.75 -28.41 20.99
N VAL A 18 7.67 -28.70 20.06
CA VAL A 18 8.60 -29.84 20.17
C VAL A 18 9.53 -29.67 21.38
N PHE A 19 10.04 -28.46 21.60
CA PHE A 19 10.90 -28.17 22.74
C PHE A 19 10.15 -28.29 24.08
N ALA A 20 8.88 -27.85 24.16
CA ALA A 20 8.02 -28.01 25.33
C ALA A 20 7.69 -29.47 25.64
N ILE A 21 7.47 -30.29 24.61
CA ILE A 21 7.15 -31.72 24.76
C ILE A 21 8.38 -32.52 25.21
N SER A 22 9.56 -32.15 24.71
CA SER A 22 10.82 -32.83 25.00
C SER A 22 11.42 -32.43 26.35
N ASN A 23 11.19 -31.19 26.81
CA ASN A 23 11.67 -30.69 28.09
C ASN A 23 10.49 -30.51 29.05
N ARG A 24 10.09 -31.61 29.70
CA ARG A 24 9.04 -31.61 30.75
C ARG A 24 9.62 -31.49 32.15
N ASP A 25 10.92 -31.68 32.28
CA ASP A 25 11.62 -31.64 33.55
C ASP A 25 11.57 -30.24 34.16
N GLY A 26 11.66 -30.19 35.49
CA GLY A 26 11.72 -28.94 36.24
C GLY A 26 13.03 -28.21 35.97
N VAL A 27 12.95 -26.97 35.49
CA VAL A 27 14.12 -26.09 35.32
C VAL A 27 14.14 -25.09 36.47
N THR A 28 15.26 -25.06 37.18
CA THR A 28 15.51 -24.10 38.26
C THR A 28 16.03 -22.80 37.66
N LEU A 29 15.24 -21.74 37.79
CA LEU A 29 15.61 -20.39 37.38
C LEU A 29 16.09 -19.60 38.58
N GLY A 30 17.33 -19.08 38.50
CA GLY A 30 17.81 -18.05 39.43
C GLY A 30 17.29 -16.69 39.01
N LEU A 31 16.53 -16.03 39.89
CA LEU A 31 15.90 -14.74 39.59
C LEU A 31 16.86 -13.57 39.88
N TRP A 32 17.93 -13.39 39.11
CA TRP A 32 18.84 -12.25 39.33
C TRP A 32 18.07 -10.91 39.18
N PRO A 33 18.11 -9.94 40.12
CA PRO A 33 19.00 -9.75 41.29
C PRO A 33 18.49 -10.29 42.64
N LEU A 34 17.34 -10.98 42.66
CA LEU A 34 16.87 -11.71 43.85
C LEU A 34 17.70 -12.99 44.04
N VAL A 35 18.01 -13.33 45.29
CA VAL A 35 18.80 -14.53 45.65
C VAL A 35 17.99 -15.83 45.61
N ASP A 36 16.75 -15.75 45.11
CA ASP A 36 15.79 -16.84 45.11
C ASP A 36 15.82 -17.64 43.82
N THR A 37 15.56 -18.94 43.96
CA THR A 37 15.43 -19.87 42.84
C THR A 37 14.02 -20.44 42.77
N ILE A 38 13.40 -20.30 41.60
CA ILE A 38 12.10 -20.90 41.32
C ILE A 38 12.29 -22.07 40.35
N THR A 39 11.79 -23.23 40.74
CA THR A 39 11.69 -24.38 39.83
C THR A 39 10.34 -24.34 39.14
N VAL A 40 10.37 -24.18 37.81
CA VAL A 40 9.19 -24.24 36.96
C VAL A 40 9.36 -25.33 35.91
N PRO A 41 8.28 -26.04 35.54
CA PRO A 41 8.35 -26.99 34.43
C PRO A 41 8.77 -26.28 33.14
N ALA A 42 9.75 -26.85 32.42
CA ALA A 42 10.26 -26.23 31.19
C ALA A 42 9.15 -25.95 30.16
N PHE A 43 8.13 -26.80 30.04
CA PHE A 43 7.01 -26.56 29.13
C PHE A 43 6.30 -25.21 29.38
N ALA A 44 6.24 -24.73 30.62
CA ALA A 44 5.56 -23.49 30.97
C ALA A 44 6.28 -22.26 30.41
N LEU A 45 7.62 -22.24 30.46
CA LEU A 45 8.45 -21.18 29.87
C LEU A 45 8.24 -21.06 28.36
N VAL A 46 8.12 -22.21 27.71
CA VAL A 46 7.96 -22.29 26.26
C VAL A 46 6.57 -21.86 25.85
N LEU A 47 5.54 -22.28 26.59
CA LEU A 47 4.16 -21.86 26.37
C LEU A 47 4.02 -20.34 26.53
N VAL A 48 4.57 -19.77 27.61
CA VAL A 48 4.53 -18.31 27.83
C VAL A 48 5.30 -17.58 26.73
N SER A 49 6.50 -18.03 26.37
CA SER A 49 7.27 -17.41 25.28
C SER A 49 6.54 -17.48 23.94
N LEU A 50 5.84 -18.58 23.66
CA LEU A 50 5.02 -18.73 22.46
C LEU A 50 3.82 -17.78 22.46
N VAL A 51 3.11 -17.65 23.58
CA VAL A 51 1.98 -16.71 23.72
C VAL A 51 2.45 -15.27 23.56
N VAL A 52 3.57 -14.90 24.19
CA VAL A 52 4.17 -13.55 24.07
C VAL A 52 4.60 -13.29 22.63
N GLY A 53 5.30 -14.24 22.00
CA GLY A 53 5.72 -14.14 20.60
C GLY A 53 4.53 -14.00 19.64
N PHE A 54 3.45 -14.78 19.87
CA PHE A 54 2.21 -14.69 19.10
C PHE A 54 1.51 -13.35 19.29
N ALA A 55 1.42 -12.85 20.52
CA ALA A 55 0.81 -11.55 20.81
C ALA A 55 1.58 -10.41 20.12
N ILE A 56 2.92 -10.40 20.23
CA ILE A 56 3.77 -9.42 19.53
C ILE A 56 3.57 -9.51 18.02
N GLY A 57 3.60 -10.72 17.46
CA GLY A 57 3.35 -10.95 16.03
C GLY A 57 1.97 -10.46 15.59
N GLY A 58 0.94 -10.69 16.40
CA GLY A 58 -0.43 -10.20 16.18
C GLY A 58 -0.50 -8.67 16.17
N VAL A 59 0.12 -8.00 17.15
CA VAL A 59 0.19 -6.53 17.24
C VAL A 59 0.91 -5.94 16.04
N VAL A 60 2.07 -6.50 15.64
CA VAL A 60 2.83 -6.05 14.47
C VAL A 60 2.02 -6.22 13.18
N SER A 61 1.34 -7.35 13.03
CA SER A 61 0.45 -7.61 11.89
C SER A 61 -0.71 -6.60 11.85
N TRP A 62 -1.31 -6.29 12.99
CA TRP A 62 -2.40 -5.32 13.10
C TRP A 62 -1.95 -3.90 12.72
N LEU A 63 -0.79 -3.46 13.20
CA LEU A 63 -0.18 -2.18 12.84
C LEU A 63 0.14 -2.10 11.34
N SER A 64 0.66 -3.17 10.76
CA SER A 64 0.98 -3.25 9.32
C SER A 64 -0.29 -3.21 8.45
N ALA A 65 -1.34 -3.94 8.85
CA ALA A 65 -2.64 -3.91 8.19
C ALA A 65 -3.30 -2.52 8.26
N GLY A 66 -3.16 -1.81 9.39
CA GLY A 66 -3.60 -0.43 9.56
C GLY A 66 -2.91 0.53 8.59
N ARG A 67 -1.60 0.34 8.36
CA ARG A 67 -0.83 1.18 7.41
C ARG A 67 -1.24 0.94 5.95
N HIS A 68 -1.55 -0.30 5.57
CA HIS A 68 -2.06 -0.62 4.24
C HIS A 68 -3.44 0.01 3.96
N ARG A 69 -4.34 0.03 4.95
CA ARG A 69 -5.65 0.70 4.81
C ARG A 69 -5.53 2.21 4.60
N ARG A 70 -4.55 2.86 5.24
CA ARG A 70 -4.28 4.29 5.04
C ARG A 70 -3.63 4.56 3.68
N ALA A 71 -2.71 3.70 3.25
CA ALA A 71 -2.08 3.82 1.93
C ALA A 71 -3.10 3.68 0.80
N ALA A 72 -3.98 2.68 0.85
CA ALA A 72 -5.01 2.47 -0.17
C ALA A 72 -5.95 3.67 -0.33
N ARG A 73 -6.32 4.34 0.78
CA ARG A 73 -7.13 5.57 0.72
C ARG A 73 -6.37 6.74 0.07
N LYS A 74 -5.07 6.85 0.36
CA LYS A 74 -4.22 7.92 -0.17
C LYS A 74 -3.99 7.76 -1.67
N GLU A 75 -3.75 6.53 -2.12
CA GLU A 75 -3.61 6.21 -3.55
C GLU A 75 -4.92 6.44 -4.31
N LYS A 76 -6.07 6.04 -3.73
CA LYS A 76 -7.38 6.32 -4.35
C LYS A 76 -7.63 7.82 -4.49
N ALA A 77 -7.34 8.61 -3.46
CA ALA A 77 -7.51 10.07 -3.51
C ALA A 77 -6.60 10.74 -4.56
N ARG A 78 -5.37 10.22 -4.74
CA ARG A 78 -4.45 10.68 -5.79
C ARG A 78 -4.97 10.33 -7.19
N ALA A 79 -5.45 9.10 -7.38
CA ALA A 79 -6.06 8.69 -8.65
C ALA A 79 -7.27 9.58 -8.99
N ASP A 80 -8.15 9.85 -8.03
CA ASP A 80 -9.31 10.71 -8.22
C ASP A 80 -8.91 12.17 -8.55
N GLN A 81 -7.82 12.69 -7.97
CA GLN A 81 -7.28 14.01 -8.32
C GLN A 81 -6.75 14.04 -9.75
N VAL A 82 -5.89 13.09 -10.12
CA VAL A 82 -5.33 13.01 -11.47
C VAL A 82 -6.42 12.85 -12.52
N GLN A 83 -7.46 12.06 -12.23
CA GLN A 83 -8.60 11.89 -13.14
C GLN A 83 -9.34 13.21 -13.36
N ARG A 84 -9.58 14.00 -12.30
CA ARG A 84 -10.22 15.32 -12.43
C ARG A 84 -9.37 16.30 -13.23
N ASP A 85 -8.07 16.31 -13.03
CA ASP A 85 -7.16 17.20 -13.75
C ASP A 85 -7.12 16.85 -15.25
N LEU A 86 -7.14 15.55 -15.59
CA LEU A 86 -7.25 15.09 -16.98
C LEU A 86 -8.57 15.48 -17.62
N ASP A 87 -9.68 15.34 -16.90
CA ASP A 87 -11.00 15.69 -17.42
C ASP A 87 -11.12 17.21 -17.62
N ALA A 88 -10.59 18.02 -16.71
CA ALA A 88 -10.51 19.47 -16.87
C ALA A 88 -9.64 19.87 -18.09
N ALA A 89 -8.46 19.27 -18.24
CA ALA A 89 -7.58 19.53 -19.38
C ALA A 89 -8.24 19.16 -20.72
N ARG A 90 -8.99 18.04 -20.77
CA ARG A 90 -9.76 17.62 -21.96
C ARG A 90 -10.86 18.61 -22.30
N LEU A 91 -11.60 19.12 -21.31
CA LEU A 91 -12.63 20.13 -21.52
C LEU A 91 -12.03 21.42 -22.08
N HIS A 92 -10.89 21.86 -21.56
CA HIS A 92 -10.19 23.04 -22.07
C HIS A 92 -9.68 22.84 -23.51
N ALA A 93 -9.11 21.67 -23.82
CA ALA A 93 -8.68 21.35 -25.18
C ALA A 93 -9.86 21.37 -26.18
N ALA A 94 -11.00 20.79 -25.79
CA ALA A 94 -12.21 20.79 -26.61
C ALA A 94 -12.80 22.19 -26.82
N ASP A 95 -12.73 23.08 -25.81
CA ASP A 95 -13.17 24.47 -25.96
C ASP A 95 -12.26 25.24 -26.92
N LEU A 96 -10.94 25.07 -26.80
CA LEU A 96 -9.97 25.67 -27.71
C LEU A 96 -10.20 25.20 -29.16
N GLU A 97 -10.38 23.90 -29.37
CA GLU A 97 -10.67 23.34 -30.70
C GLU A 97 -11.95 23.94 -31.29
N LYS A 98 -13.04 24.06 -30.50
CA LYS A 98 -14.27 24.72 -30.94
C LYS A 98 -14.04 26.19 -31.32
N ARG A 99 -13.23 26.92 -30.55
CA ARG A 99 -12.89 28.33 -30.84
C ARG A 99 -12.08 28.46 -32.13
N LEU A 100 -11.12 27.57 -32.36
CA LEU A 100 -10.34 27.54 -33.59
C LEU A 100 -11.23 27.27 -34.81
N VAL A 101 -12.11 26.27 -34.72
CA VAL A 101 -13.08 25.96 -35.79
C VAL A 101 -14.05 27.12 -36.03
N ALA A 102 -14.50 27.80 -34.96
CA ALA A 102 -15.35 28.97 -35.09
C ALA A 102 -14.61 30.16 -35.72
N ALA A 103 -13.34 30.38 -35.35
CA ALA A 103 -12.49 31.41 -35.93
C ALA A 103 -12.17 31.14 -37.40
N GLU A 104 -11.92 29.89 -37.79
CA GLU A 104 -11.68 29.49 -39.17
C GLU A 104 -12.92 29.63 -40.05
N ARG A 105 -14.11 29.36 -39.49
CA ARG A 105 -15.39 29.64 -40.18
C ARG A 105 -15.72 31.13 -40.28
N ALA A 106 -15.25 31.94 -39.33
CA ALA A 106 -15.43 33.39 -39.32
C ALA A 106 -14.35 34.12 -40.15
N ALA A 107 -13.25 33.44 -40.51
CA ALA A 107 -12.26 33.98 -41.42
C ALA A 107 -12.89 34.15 -42.82
N PRO A 108 -12.82 35.34 -43.42
CA PRO A 108 -13.37 35.54 -44.75
C PRO A 108 -12.60 34.66 -45.75
N ALA A 109 -13.34 34.00 -46.64
CA ALA A 109 -12.77 33.25 -47.76
C ALA A 109 -11.67 34.09 -48.43
N PRO A 110 -10.54 33.50 -48.85
CA PRO A 110 -9.56 34.24 -49.61
C PRO A 110 -10.31 34.85 -50.79
N VAL A 111 -10.34 36.18 -50.83
CA VAL A 111 -10.91 36.96 -51.93
C VAL A 111 -10.14 36.56 -53.17
N SER A 112 -10.63 35.51 -53.83
CA SER A 112 -10.22 35.08 -55.16
C SER A 112 -10.80 36.10 -56.12
N GLY A 113 -10.18 37.27 -56.10
CA GLY A 113 -10.67 38.50 -56.70
C GLY A 113 -9.53 39.35 -57.24
N GLU A 114 -8.40 38.74 -57.64
CA GLU A 114 -7.34 39.48 -58.37
C GLU A 114 -6.73 38.72 -59.57
N ALA A 115 -7.25 37.55 -59.96
CA ALA A 115 -6.73 36.80 -61.10
C ALA A 115 -7.46 37.02 -62.45
N LYS A 116 -8.26 38.10 -62.60
CA LYS A 116 -9.05 38.37 -63.82
C LYS A 116 -8.84 39.76 -64.43
N VAL A 117 -7.62 40.31 -64.39
CA VAL A 117 -7.30 41.59 -65.05
C VAL A 117 -6.16 41.49 -66.09
N MET A 118 -5.47 40.35 -66.21
CA MET A 118 -4.39 40.18 -67.19
C MET A 118 -4.82 39.32 -68.39
N SER A 119 -5.91 39.69 -69.05
CA SER A 119 -6.31 39.10 -70.35
C SER A 119 -6.96 40.15 -71.25
N LEU A 120 -6.25 41.25 -71.53
CA LEU A 120 -6.61 42.20 -72.58
C LEU A 120 -5.43 43.15 -72.83
N ARG A 121 -4.38 42.65 -73.48
CA ARG A 121 -3.50 43.42 -74.38
C ARG A 121 -2.88 42.47 -75.39
#